data_AF-A0A920THH5-F1
#
_entry.id   AF-A0A920THH5-F1
#
_cell.length_a   1.000
_cell.length_b   1.000
_cell.length_c   1.000
_cell.angle_alpha   90.00
_cell.angle_beta   90.00
_cell.angle_gamma   90.00
#
_symmetry.space_group_name_H-M   'P 1'
#
loop_
_entity.id
_entity.type
_entity.pdbx_description
1 polymer ?
#
loop_
_entity_poly.entity_id
_entity_poly.type
_entity_poly.pdbx_seq_one_letter_code
_entity_poly.pdbx_strand_id
1 'polypeptide(L)'
;MRRPITDIVKYAIDGGVNIVQIREKDLNDDELYELSFKIKNIIKKKAILIINSNLKIAISIGADGLHLSEKSNFPKNFNNNEMIVSKALHSSDINHLKILNQSIYLS
;
A
#
# COMPACT_ATOMS: atom_id res chain seq x y z
N MET A 1 12.03 -22.96 13.07
CA MET A 1 11.70 -22.61 11.67
C MET A 1 11.09 -21.22 11.62
N ARG A 2 11.51 -20.37 10.68
CA ARG A 2 10.89 -19.06 10.44
C ARG A 2 9.56 -19.30 9.73
N ARG A 3 8.45 -18.72 10.23
CA ARG A 3 7.14 -18.84 9.58
C ARG A 3 7.14 -18.08 8.24
N PRO A 4 6.52 -18.62 7.18
CA PRO A 4 6.28 -17.89 5.95
C PRO A 4 5.52 -16.58 6.21
N ILE A 5 5.84 -15.52 5.46
CA ILE A 5 5.18 -14.21 5.61
C ILE A 5 3.67 -14.30 5.37
N THR A 6 3.24 -15.18 4.46
CA THR A 6 1.83 -15.46 4.17
C THR A 6 1.05 -15.93 5.40
N ASP A 7 1.66 -16.78 6.23
CA ASP A 7 1.04 -17.27 7.45
C ASP A 7 0.94 -16.15 8.48
N ILE A 8 1.99 -15.35 8.62
CA ILE A 8 2.01 -14.20 9.53
C ILE A 8 0.88 -13.23 9.17
N VAL A 9 0.73 -12.89 7.89
CA VAL A 9 -0.33 -12.02 7.38
C VAL A 9 -1.70 -12.63 7.67
N LYS A 10 -1.90 -13.92 7.41
CA LYS A 10 -3.17 -14.60 7.70
C LYS A 10 -3.54 -14.52 9.18
N TYR A 11 -2.60 -14.88 10.07
CA TYR A 11 -2.84 -14.82 11.52
C TYR A 11 -3.10 -13.39 12.01
N ALA A 12 -2.41 -12.39 11.44
CA ALA A 12 -2.63 -10.99 11.79
C ALA A 12 -4.06 -10.54 11.44
N ILE A 13 -4.53 -10.89 10.24
CA ILE A 13 -5.89 -10.57 9.78
C ILE A 13 -6.94 -11.28 10.63
N ASP A 14 -6.74 -12.58 10.89
CA ASP A 14 -7.64 -13.34 11.76
C ASP A 14 -7.61 -12.80 13.21
N GLY A 15 -6.53 -12.13 13.62
CA GLY A 15 -6.40 -11.40 14.88
C GLY A 15 -6.96 -9.97 14.87
N GLY A 16 -7.56 -9.50 13.76
CA GLY A 16 -8.23 -8.21 13.67
C GLY A 16 -7.45 -7.10 12.94
N VAL A 17 -6.29 -7.39 12.34
CA VAL A 17 -5.62 -6.44 11.46
C VAL A 17 -6.46 -6.18 10.22
N ASN A 18 -6.79 -4.93 9.97
CA ASN A 18 -7.68 -4.48 8.89
C ASN A 18 -6.96 -3.71 7.76
N ILE A 19 -5.66 -3.43 7.91
CA ILE A 19 -4.82 -2.80 6.87
C ILE A 19 -3.48 -3.54 6.84
N VAL A 20 -3.03 -3.91 5.64
CA VAL A 20 -1.71 -4.49 5.39
C VAL A 20 -1.01 -3.67 4.32
N GLN A 21 0.20 -3.20 4.63
CA GLN A 21 1.03 -2.47 3.68
C GLN A 21 2.27 -3.30 3.31
N ILE A 22 2.49 -3.49 2.01
CA ILE A 22 3.72 -4.12 1.50
C ILE A 22 4.73 -3.02 1.20
N ARG A 23 5.86 -3.06 1.92
CA ARG A 23 6.97 -2.11 1.80
C ARG A 23 8.29 -2.85 1.59
N GLU A 24 8.37 -3.57 0.48
CA GLU A 24 9.61 -4.25 0.07
C GLU A 24 10.33 -3.39 -0.96
N LYS A 25 11.54 -2.95 -0.61
CA LYS A 25 12.37 -2.06 -1.44
C LYS A 25 13.50 -2.80 -2.19
N ASP A 26 13.79 -4.02 -1.74
CA ASP A 26 14.92 -4.82 -2.22
C ASP A 26 14.46 -5.93 -3.20
N LEU A 27 13.14 -6.11 -3.38
CA LEU A 27 12.57 -7.03 -4.35
C LEU A 27 12.48 -6.39 -5.73
N ASN A 28 12.71 -7.17 -6.77
CA ASN A 28 12.41 -6.75 -8.13
C ASN A 28 10.89 -6.78 -8.40
N ASP A 29 10.47 -6.26 -9.57
CA ASP A 29 9.05 -6.14 -9.91
C ASP A 29 8.31 -7.50 -9.95
N ASP A 30 8.96 -8.57 -10.44
CA ASP A 30 8.35 -9.91 -10.53
C ASP A 30 8.19 -10.54 -9.15
N GLU A 31 9.22 -10.44 -8.30
CA GLU A 31 9.18 -10.92 -6.91
C GLU A 31 8.14 -10.17 -6.08
N LEU A 32 8.09 -8.84 -6.22
CA LEU A 32 7.11 -8.01 -5.55
C LEU A 32 5.70 -8.30 -6.03
N TYR A 33 5.50 -8.53 -7.33
CA TYR A 33 4.22 -8.95 -7.89
C TYR A 33 3.77 -10.28 -7.29
N GLU A 34 4.63 -11.30 -7.31
CA GLU A 34 4.30 -12.64 -6.80
C GLU A 34 3.93 -12.60 -5.31
N LEU A 35 4.73 -11.92 -4.50
CA LEU A 35 4.44 -11.73 -3.08
C LEU A 35 3.12 -11.00 -2.86
N SER A 36 2.91 -9.90 -3.56
CA SER A 36 1.74 -9.05 -3.39
C SER A 36 0.46 -9.76 -3.83
N PHE A 37 0.52 -10.53 -4.92
CA PHE A 37 -0.60 -11.34 -5.40
C PHE A 37 -0.96 -12.46 -4.40
N LYS A 38 0.04 -13.15 -3.84
CA LYS A 38 -0.18 -14.15 -2.78
C LYS A 38 -0.85 -13.52 -1.56
N ILE A 39 -0.35 -12.37 -1.10
CA ILE A 39 -0.92 -11.64 0.04
C ILE A 39 -2.35 -11.16 -0.25
N LYS A 40 -2.64 -10.63 -1.45
CA LYS A 40 -4.00 -10.22 -1.84
C LYS A 40 -4.99 -11.38 -1.77
N ASN A 41 -4.59 -12.58 -2.21
CA ASN A 41 -5.43 -13.78 -2.14
C ASN A 41 -5.70 -14.27 -0.71
N ILE A 42 -4.80 -13.96 0.24
CA ILE A 42 -4.99 -14.25 1.67
C ILE A 42 -5.93 -13.22 2.29
N ILE A 43 -5.70 -11.94 2.02
CA ILE A 43 -6.48 -10.81 2.53
C ILE A 43 -7.94 -10.86 2.06
N LYS A 44 -8.14 -11.12 0.76
CA LYS A 44 -9.46 -11.05 0.10
C LYS A 44 -10.15 -9.71 0.38
N LYS A 45 -11.25 -9.74 1.16
CA LYS A 45 -12.05 -8.57 1.57
C LYS A 45 -11.97 -8.30 3.09
N LYS A 46 -11.07 -8.97 3.81
CA LYS A 46 -10.96 -8.84 5.28
C LYS A 46 -10.14 -7.63 5.72
N ALA A 47 -9.24 -7.16 4.86
CA ALA A 47 -8.36 -6.03 5.12
C ALA A 47 -8.10 -5.25 3.83
N ILE A 48 -7.63 -4.01 3.96
CA ILE A 48 -7.15 -3.16 2.87
C ILE A 48 -5.69 -3.52 2.59
N LEU A 49 -5.35 -3.82 1.34
CA LEU A 49 -3.97 -4.00 0.89
C LEU A 49 -3.44 -2.71 0.25
N ILE A 50 -2.33 -2.20 0.78
CA ILE A 50 -1.62 -1.03 0.25
C ILE A 50 -0.24 -1.44 -0.29
N ILE A 51 0.06 -1.08 -1.54
CA ILE A 51 1.40 -1.27 -2.13
C ILE A 51 2.20 0.02 -2.02
N ASN A 52 3.44 -0.06 -1.59
CA ASN A 52 4.33 1.10 -1.51
C ASN A 52 5.04 1.38 -2.85
N SER A 53 4.98 2.63 -3.31
CA SER A 53 5.71 3.25 -4.43
C SER A 53 5.54 2.63 -5.82
N ASN A 54 4.99 1.42 -5.96
CA ASN A 54 4.87 0.73 -7.24
C ASN A 54 3.42 0.73 -7.75
N LEU A 55 3.05 1.80 -8.47
CA LEU A 55 1.72 1.97 -9.06
C LEU A 55 1.36 0.82 -10.00
N LYS A 56 2.31 0.36 -10.82
CA LYS A 56 2.06 -0.70 -11.80
C LYS A 56 1.60 -1.96 -11.09
N ILE A 57 2.34 -2.41 -10.07
CA ILE A 57 1.97 -3.59 -9.29
C ILE A 57 0.65 -3.39 -8.55
N ALA A 58 0.43 -2.22 -7.96
CA ALA A 58 -0.83 -1.90 -7.27
C ALA A 58 -2.04 -2.10 -8.19
N ILE A 59 -1.97 -1.58 -9.42
CA ILE A 59 -3.01 -1.78 -10.44
C ILE A 59 -3.09 -3.24 -10.85
N SER A 60 -1.96 -3.88 -11.18
CA SER A 60 -1.92 -5.25 -11.72
C SER A 60 -2.52 -6.30 -10.80
N ILE A 61 -2.43 -6.11 -9.47
CA ILE A 61 -3.01 -7.05 -8.50
C ILE A 61 -4.40 -6.62 -8.00
N GLY A 62 -4.90 -5.45 -8.40
CA GLY A 62 -6.11 -4.86 -7.83
C GLY A 62 -5.97 -4.53 -6.34
N ALA A 63 -4.85 -3.89 -5.96
CA ALA A 63 -4.64 -3.42 -4.59
C ALA A 63 -5.68 -2.34 -4.23
N ASP A 64 -6.00 -2.25 -2.93
CA ASP A 64 -6.98 -1.29 -2.43
C ASP A 64 -6.34 0.10 -2.23
N GLY A 65 -5.01 0.16 -2.12
CA GLY A 65 -4.27 1.40 -1.95
C GLY A 65 -2.86 1.43 -2.55
N LEU A 66 -2.37 2.64 -2.80
CA LEU A 66 -0.99 2.98 -3.12
C LEU A 66 -0.46 3.97 -2.07
N HIS A 67 0.73 3.68 -1.54
CA HIS A 67 1.46 4.63 -0.71
C HIS A 67 2.61 5.24 -1.50
N LEU A 68 2.70 6.56 -1.54
CA LEU A 68 3.75 7.31 -2.23
C LEU A 68 4.79 7.80 -1.22
N SER A 69 6.06 7.69 -1.58
CA SER A 69 7.10 8.38 -0.82
C SER A 69 6.96 9.90 -0.96
N GLU A 70 7.51 10.65 -0.01
CA GLU A 70 7.49 12.12 0.01
C GLU A 70 7.97 12.73 -1.33
N LYS A 71 9.04 12.17 -1.89
CA LYS A 71 9.64 12.63 -3.15
C LYS A 71 8.86 12.19 -4.40
N SER A 72 7.91 11.27 -4.27
CA SER A 72 7.11 10.76 -5.38
C SER A 72 6.01 11.76 -5.74
N ASN A 73 5.86 12.05 -7.03
CA ASN A 73 4.72 12.80 -7.53
C ASN A 73 3.46 11.92 -7.52
N PHE A 74 2.30 12.55 -7.38
CA PHE A 74 1.04 11.86 -7.63
C PHE A 74 0.96 11.43 -9.10
N PRO A 75 0.48 10.21 -9.38
CA PRO A 75 0.31 9.77 -10.76
C PRO A 75 -0.67 10.69 -11.51
N LYS A 76 -0.26 11.13 -12.71
CA LYS A 76 -1.09 11.95 -13.58
C LYS A 76 -2.29 11.12 -14.07
N ASN A 77 -3.48 11.70 -14.08
CA ASN A 77 -4.75 11.06 -14.48
C ASN A 77 -5.19 9.88 -13.59
N PHE A 78 -4.80 9.87 -12.33
CA PHE A 78 -5.28 8.88 -11.38
C PHE A 78 -6.74 9.15 -10.98
N ASN A 79 -7.61 8.15 -11.13
CA ASN A 79 -9.01 8.23 -10.70
C ASN A 79 -9.15 7.79 -9.24
N ASN A 80 -9.42 8.75 -8.37
CA ASN A 80 -9.51 8.57 -6.92
C ASN A 80 -10.62 7.59 -6.50
N ASN A 81 -11.55 7.29 -7.40
CA ASN A 81 -12.66 6.36 -7.13
C ASN A 81 -12.24 4.88 -7.18
N GLU A 82 -11.03 4.57 -7.65
CA GLU A 82 -10.59 3.19 -7.88
C GLU A 82 -9.65 2.65 -6.78
N MET A 83 -8.84 3.51 -6.16
CA MET A 83 -7.85 3.09 -5.16
C MET A 83 -7.48 4.24 -4.20
N ILE A 84 -7.21 3.91 -2.94
CA ILE A 84 -6.77 4.85 -1.91
C ILE A 84 -5.33 5.28 -2.21
N VAL A 85 -5.05 6.58 -2.34
CA VAL A 85 -3.67 7.08 -2.46
C VAL A 85 -3.28 7.83 -1.21
N SER A 86 -2.21 7.38 -0.57
CA SER A 86 -1.58 8.04 0.56
C SER A 86 -0.18 8.50 0.19
N LYS A 87 0.33 9.53 0.86
CA LYS A 87 1.67 10.05 0.64
C LYS A 87 2.34 10.34 1.99
N ALA A 88 3.57 9.88 2.15
CA ALA A 88 4.40 10.22 3.31
C ALA A 88 4.76 11.71 3.28
N LEU A 89 4.66 12.38 4.44
CA LEU A 89 4.99 13.79 4.62
C LEU A 89 5.87 13.95 5.85
N HIS A 90 6.84 14.85 5.80
CA HIS A 90 7.56 15.29 6.99
C HIS A 90 6.86 16.49 7.62
N SER A 91 7.13 16.73 8.90
CA SER A 91 6.48 17.78 9.71
C SER A 91 6.64 19.19 9.13
N SER A 92 7.69 19.44 8.34
CA SER A 92 7.90 20.68 7.60
C SER A 92 6.85 20.93 6.50
N ASP A 93 6.24 19.87 5.96
CA ASP A 93 5.44 19.93 4.75
C ASP A 93 3.94 20.03 5.03
N ILE A 94 3.53 19.75 6.27
CA ILE A 94 2.12 19.72 6.72
C ILE A 94 1.43 21.06 6.45
N ASN A 95 2.14 22.18 6.59
CA ASN A 95 1.57 23.51 6.40
C ASN A 95 1.21 23.81 4.94
N HIS A 96 1.88 23.18 3.96
CA HIS A 96 1.60 23.39 2.54
C HIS A 96 0.43 22.56 2.01
N LEU A 97 0.02 21.50 2.72
CA LEU A 97 -0.89 20.49 2.17
C LEU A 97 -2.34 20.56 2.68
N LYS A 98 -2.65 21.43 3.66
CA LYS A 98 -4.04 21.75 4.06
C LYS A 98 -4.93 22.25 2.91
N ILE A 99 -4.34 22.62 1.76
CA ILE A 99 -5.03 23.16 0.58
C ILE A 99 -5.52 22.06 -0.37
N LEU A 100 -5.03 20.83 -0.25
CA LEU A 100 -5.44 19.71 -1.11
C LEU A 100 -6.32 18.76 -0.29
N ASN A 101 -7.60 18.66 -0.66
CA ASN A 101 -8.57 17.69 -0.12
C ASN A 101 -8.18 16.24 -0.47
N GLN A 102 -7.04 15.76 0.02
CA GLN A 102 -6.56 14.39 -0.15
C GLN A 102 -6.12 13.88 1.22
N SER A 103 -6.75 12.78 1.65
CA SER A 103 -6.55 12.19 2.98
C SER A 103 -5.09 11.77 3.18
N ILE A 104 -4.40 12.50 4.06
CA ILE A 104 -3.02 12.20 4.47
C ILE A 104 -3.08 11.25 5.66
N TYR A 105 -2.47 10.07 5.55
CA TYR A 105 -2.18 9.20 6.69
C TYR A 105 -0.70 9.35 7.06
N LEU A 106 -0.44 9.83 8.27
CA LEU A 106 0.88 9.83 8.91
C LEU A 106 1.03 8.54 9.71
N SER A 107 2.11 7.79 9.46
CA SER A 107 2.56 6.66 10.30
C SER A 107 3.62 7.13 11.28
#